data_AF-A0A3D5TL45-F1
#
_entry.id   AF-A0A3D5TL45-F1
#
_cell.length_a   1.000
_cell.length_b   1.000
_cell.length_c   1.000
_cell.angle_alpha   90.00
_cell.angle_beta   90.00
_cell.angle_gamma   90.00
#
_symmetry.space_group_name_H-M   'P 1'
#
loop_
_entity.id
_entity.type
_entity.pdbx_description
1 polymer ?
#
loop_
_entity_poly.entity_id
_entity_poly.type
_entity_poly.pdbx_seq_one_letter_code
_entity_poly.pdbx_strand_id
1 'polypeptide(L)'
;MRGFFERRIAVAVQVYNFRVTYEECGNRIWRDIAASSNYTLADLGCAILAAFGTLAYHLFEMSFKGETDLIREGYEECRDGY
;
A
#
# COMPACT_ATOMS: atom_id res chain seq x y z
N MET A 1 -30.27 -18.86 27.54
CA MET A 1 -29.19 -18.03 26.99
C MET A 1 -28.39 -18.88 25.99
N ARG A 2 -28.40 -18.56 24.70
CA ARG A 2 -27.51 -19.20 23.71
C ARG A 2 -26.38 -18.23 23.42
N GLY A 3 -25.18 -18.54 23.89
CA GLY A 3 -23.97 -17.77 23.57
C GLY A 3 -23.64 -17.95 22.10
N PHE A 4 -23.63 -16.85 21.36
CA PHE A 4 -23.13 -16.80 19.98
C PHE A 4 -21.60 -16.78 20.08
N PHE A 5 -20.94 -17.92 19.83
CA PHE A 5 -19.49 -17.98 19.81
C PHE A 5 -19.01 -17.52 18.44
N GLU A 6 -18.65 -16.24 18.34
CA GLU A 6 -18.09 -15.63 17.14
C GLU A 6 -16.71 -16.24 16.88
N ARG A 7 -16.58 -17.03 15.80
CA ARG A 7 -15.28 -17.57 15.37
C ARG A 7 -14.43 -16.41 14.85
N ARG A 8 -13.58 -15.85 15.70
CA ARG A 8 -12.49 -14.97 15.26
C ARG A 8 -11.45 -15.83 14.54
N ILE A 9 -11.44 -15.76 13.20
CA ILE A 9 -10.33 -16.28 12.41
C ILE A 9 -9.16 -15.33 12.63
N ALA A 10 -8.16 -15.75 13.40
CA ALA A 10 -6.88 -15.05 13.47
C ALA A 10 -6.13 -15.34 12.17
N VAL A 11 -6.12 -14.38 11.23
CA VAL A 11 -5.23 -14.43 10.07
C VAL A 11 -3.82 -14.22 10.60
N ALA A 12 -2.92 -15.18 10.35
CA ALA A 12 -1.50 -14.99 10.65
C ALA A 12 -0.96 -13.89 9.73
N VAL A 13 -0.85 -12.67 10.27
CA VAL A 13 -0.34 -11.51 9.54
C VAL A 13 1.18 -11.60 9.46
N GLN A 14 1.72 -11.64 8.24
CA GLN A 14 3.15 -11.48 8.01
C GLN A 14 3.46 -10.00 7.75
N VAL A 15 4.66 -9.55 8.13
CA VAL A 15 5.14 -8.20 7.84
C VAL A 15 6.31 -8.31 6.88
N TYR A 16 6.15 -7.68 5.71
CA TYR A 16 7.19 -7.56 4.70
C TYR A 16 7.90 -6.23 4.86
N ASN A 17 9.23 -6.24 4.81
CA ASN A 17 10.05 -5.03 4.84
C ASN A 17 10.55 -4.75 3.42
N PHE A 18 10.13 -3.62 2.87
CA PHE A 18 10.50 -3.15 1.55
C PHE A 18 11.49 -2.00 1.66
N ARG A 19 12.53 -2.03 0.84
CA ARG A 19 13.34 -0.85 0.54
C ARG A 19 12.87 -0.29 -0.78
N VAL A 20 12.33 0.92 -0.75
CA VAL A 20 11.77 1.61 -1.92
C VAL A 20 12.70 2.74 -2.33
N THR A 21 12.98 2.86 -3.62
CA THR A 21 13.91 3.83 -4.21
C THR A 21 13.25 4.56 -5.38
N TYR A 22 13.67 5.80 -5.63
CA TYR A 22 13.39 6.47 -6.91
C TYR A 22 14.42 6.06 -7.96
N GLU A 23 13.95 5.50 -9.07
CA GLU A 23 14.78 5.04 -10.19
C GLU A 23 15.66 6.18 -10.75
N GLU A 24 15.03 7.31 -11.04
CA GLU A 24 15.68 8.51 -11.61
C GLU A 24 16.64 9.22 -10.64
N CYS A 25 16.71 8.79 -9.38
CA CYS A 25 17.60 9.40 -8.38
C CYS A 25 18.87 8.57 -8.12
N GLY A 26 19.17 7.59 -8.98
CA GLY A 26 20.38 6.75 -8.84
C GLY A 26 20.47 6.04 -7.50
N ASN A 27 19.32 5.63 -6.93
CA ASN A 27 19.19 4.99 -5.62
C ASN A 27 19.75 5.80 -4.44
N ARG A 28 19.90 7.12 -4.58
CA ARG A 28 20.42 7.99 -3.51
C ARG A 28 19.40 8.32 -2.45
N ILE A 29 18.12 8.19 -2.78
CA ILE A 29 17.00 8.42 -1.86
C ILE A 29 16.23 7.11 -1.75
N TRP A 30 16.05 6.63 -0.52
CA TRP A 30 15.26 5.44 -0.22
C TRP A 30 14.41 5.59 1.03
N ARG A 31 13.38 4.75 1.14
CA ARG A 31 12.56 4.58 2.34
C ARG A 31 12.41 3.11 2.64
N ASP A 32 12.61 2.75 3.90
CA ASP A 32 12.32 1.41 4.40
C ASP A 32 10.88 1.42 4.93
N ILE A 33 10.03 0.52 4.42
CA ILE A 33 8.59 0.47 4.68
C ILE A 33 8.23 -0.94 5.13
N ALA A 34 7.54 -1.04 6.27
CA ALA A 34 6.93 -2.27 6.72
C ALA A 34 5.48 -2.32 6.22
N ALA A 35 5.12 -3.37 5.48
CA ALA A 35 3.78 -3.59 4.97
C ALA A 35 3.25 -4.95 5.43
N SER A 36 1.98 -4.99 5.81
CA SER A 36 1.31 -6.23 6.18
C SER A 36 1.04 -7.08 4.94
N SER A 37 1.04 -8.40 5.08
CA SER A 37 0.60 -9.35 4.05
C SER A 37 -0.85 -9.15 3.63
N ASN A 38 -1.62 -8.40 4.41
CA ASN A 38 -3.02 -8.05 4.10
C ASN A 38 -3.15 -6.73 3.34
N TYR A 39 -2.05 -6.02 3.06
CA TYR A 39 -2.11 -4.78 2.27
C TYR A 39 -2.54 -5.11 0.84
N THR A 40 -3.48 -4.33 0.33
CA THR A 40 -3.69 -4.24 -1.11
C THR A 40 -2.53 -3.47 -1.75
N LEU A 41 -2.42 -3.56 -3.07
CA LEU A 41 -1.43 -2.79 -3.81
C LEU A 41 -1.63 -1.27 -3.64
N ALA A 42 -2.89 -0.82 -3.51
CA ALA A 42 -3.21 0.58 -3.24
C ALA A 42 -2.74 1.02 -1.84
N ASP A 43 -2.93 0.19 -0.80
CA ASP A 43 -2.45 0.48 0.56
C ASP A 43 -0.92 0.65 0.60
N LEU A 44 -0.21 -0.25 -0.11
CA LEU A 44 1.25 -0.16 -0.26
C LEU A 44 1.66 1.10 -1.00
N GLY A 45 0.96 1.44 -2.08
CA GLY A 45 1.16 2.68 -2.84
C GLY A 45 1.01 3.94 -1.98
N CYS A 46 -0.07 4.03 -1.20
CA CYS A 46 -0.30 5.14 -0.27
C CYS A 46 0.82 5.25 0.78
N ALA A 47 1.27 4.13 1.35
CA ALA A 47 2.35 4.11 2.32
C ALA A 47 3.68 4.62 1.71
N ILE A 48 3.95 4.26 0.45
CA ILE A 48 5.12 4.74 -0.28
C ILE A 48 5.05 6.26 -0.49
N LEU A 49 3.95 6.78 -1.02
CA LEU A 49 3.77 8.22 -1.22
C LEU A 49 3.95 9.00 0.09
N ALA A 50 3.32 8.53 1.17
CA ALA A 50 3.46 9.14 2.49
C ALA A 50 4.92 9.13 2.99
N ALA A 51 5.66 8.04 2.79
CA ALA A 51 7.07 7.94 3.22
C ALA A 51 8.00 8.90 2.45
N PHE A 52 7.67 9.23 1.20
CA PHE A 52 8.40 10.20 0.40
C PHE A 52 7.87 11.64 0.56
N GLY A 53 6.78 11.84 1.29
CA GLY A 53 6.16 13.15 1.49
C GLY A 53 5.55 13.71 0.20
N THR A 54 5.18 12.84 -0.74
CA THR A 54 4.52 13.24 -1.98
C THR A 54 3.01 13.31 -1.79
N LEU A 55 2.39 14.30 -2.41
CA LEU A 55 0.95 14.38 -2.49
C LEU A 55 0.50 13.51 -3.67
N ALA A 56 -0.51 12.66 -3.47
CA ALA A 56 -0.95 11.60 -4.39
C ALA A 56 -1.63 12.11 -5.69
N TYR A 57 -1.29 13.32 -6.14
CA TYR A 57 -1.94 13.97 -7.28
C TYR A 57 -1.53 13.42 -8.65
N HIS A 58 -0.55 12.51 -8.70
CA HIS A 58 -0.04 11.96 -9.94
C HIS A 58 0.01 10.43 -9.90
N LEU A 59 -0.31 9.82 -11.03
CA LEU A 59 -0.07 8.41 -11.31
C LEU A 59 1.40 8.07 -11.04
N PHE A 60 1.64 6.97 -10.34
CA PHE A 60 2.98 6.45 -10.15
C PHE A 60 3.03 4.96 -10.51
N GLU A 61 4.19 4.57 -11.02
CA GLU A 61 4.50 3.21 -11.42
C GLU A 61 5.43 2.60 -10.37
N MET A 62 5.22 1.32 -10.07
CA MET A 62 6.11 0.57 -9.19
C MET A 62 6.58 -0.69 -9.89
N SER A 63 7.89 -0.95 -9.83
CA SER A 63 8.50 -2.16 -10.35
C SER A 63 9.11 -2.97 -9.21
N PHE A 64 8.84 -4.28 -9.21
CA PHE A 64 9.43 -5.21 -8.27
C PHE A 64 9.74 -6.54 -8.96
N LYS A 65 11.01 -6.96 -8.91
CA LYS A 65 11.49 -8.23 -9.52
C LYS A 65 11.10 -8.41 -11.00
N GLY A 66 11.00 -7.32 -11.76
CA GLY A 66 10.66 -7.35 -13.19
C GLY A 66 9.17 -7.40 -13.49
N GLU A 67 8.32 -7.35 -12.46
CA GLU A 67 6.89 -7.07 -12.60
C GLU A 67 6.66 -5.58 -12.33
N THR A 68 5.83 -4.95 -13.17
CA THR A 68 5.56 -3.52 -13.10
C THR A 68 4.07 -3.28 -13.02
N ASP A 69 3.64 -2.62 -11.96
CA ASP A 69 2.24 -2.30 -11.71
C ASP A 69 2.02 -0.78 -11.81
N LEU A 70 1.02 -0.40 -12.59
CA LEU A 70 0.53 0.97 -12.68
C LEU A 70 -0.57 1.18 -11.65
N ILE A 71 -0.28 1.94 -10.59
CA ILE A 71 -1.33 2.32 -9.63
C ILE A 71 -2.04 3.55 -10.16
N ARG A 72 -3.26 3.33 -10.65
CA ARG A 72 -4.22 4.41 -10.89
C ARG A 72 -4.93 4.70 -9.58
N GLU A 73 -4.99 5.97 -9.19
CA GLU A 73 -5.91 6.40 -8.13
C GLU A 73 -7.33 5.99 -8.55
N GLY A 74 -7.84 4.93 -7.94
CA GLY A 74 -9.25 4.60 -8.00
C GLY A 74 -9.97 5.52 -7.04
N TYR A 75 -10.42 6.68 -7.53
CA TYR A 75 -11.41 7.45 -6.81
C TYR A 75 -12.69 6.62 -6.78
N GLU A 76 -12.96 5.86 -5.71
CA GLU A 76 -14.34 5.74 -5.30
C GLU A 76 -14.71 7.13 -4.79
N GLU A 77 -15.40 7.92 -5.61
CA GLU A 77 -16.13 9.07 -5.12
C GLU A 77 -16.88 8.59 -3.87
N CYS A 78 -16.47 9.09 -2.70
CA CYS A 78 -17.34 9.06 -1.54
C CYS A 78 -18.61 9.76 -2.03
N ARG A 79 -19.67 8.99 -2.31
CA ARG A 79 -20.98 9.53 -2.58
C ARG A 79 -21.41 10.25 -1.30
N ASP A 80 -21.03 11.51 -1.19
CA ASP A 80 -21.71 12.44 -0.33
C ASP A 80 -23.15 12.46 -0.82
N GLY A 81 -23.99 11.76 -0.06
CA GLY A 81 -25.43 11.78 -0.24
C GLY A 81 -25.91 13.22 -0.08
N TYR A 82 -26.37 13.79 -1.19
CA TYR A 82 -27.29 14.91 -1.18
C TYR A 82 -28.72 14.39 -1.03
#